data_AF-A0A918V6U0-F1
#
_entry.id   AF-A0A918V6U0-F1
#
_cell.length_a   1.000
_cell.length_b   1.000
_cell.length_c   1.000
_cell.angle_alpha   90.00
_cell.angle_beta   90.00
_cell.angle_gamma   90.00
#
_symmetry.space_group_name_H-M   'P 1'
#
loop_
_entity.id
_entity.type
_entity.pdbx_description
1 polymer ?
#
loop_
_entity_poly.entity_id
_entity_poly.type
_entity_poly.pdbx_seq_one_letter_code
_entity_poly.pdbx_strand_id
1 'polypeptide(L)'
;MGTTLTPPPRSTLGDGDLPPLFRQSDQLALLCQSESFRAVRTHLLLLLLATAAATAAEQIRGHAPAALAAALYALTVLIGLHTSRRRARARWQAHRAVAELLKSLAWQYMVHGGPFHSRVPDPEALFAERLEERLRELRKCGWQDAREGAATRGTAQITPAMRAVRAKPFEVRRDLYLRDRLLEQAVWYKNRAAQAHRASARWSAVTAALTLLALAAAVLRALGVIGGWDLAGLLSAGAAAGVAWQEVRRHRPLTYAHSLIEQDLETLRVAMSTTVTREGWAEAVAEAERLVSPAHTEWLVRFGS
;
A
#
# COMPACT_ATOMS: atom_id res chain seq x y z
N MET A 1 16.67 -43.18 6.64
CA MET A 1 17.65 -42.09 6.44
C MET A 1 17.19 -41.24 5.28
N GLY A 2 16.43 -40.17 5.55
CA GLY A 2 15.95 -39.26 4.51
C GLY A 2 17.01 -38.21 4.22
N THR A 3 17.61 -38.27 3.04
CA THR A 3 18.51 -37.26 2.51
C THR A 3 17.77 -35.94 2.35
N THR A 4 18.04 -34.98 3.23
CA THR A 4 17.64 -33.58 3.04
C THR A 4 18.47 -33.03 1.88
N LEU A 5 17.88 -33.03 0.69
CA LEU A 5 18.43 -32.32 -0.47
C LEU A 5 18.44 -30.83 -0.14
N THR A 6 19.62 -30.29 0.15
CA THR A 6 19.85 -28.85 0.19
C THR A 6 19.43 -28.28 -1.17
N PRO A 7 18.44 -27.37 -1.25
CA PRO A 7 18.06 -26.78 -2.52
C PRO A 7 19.28 -26.06 -3.12
N PRO A 8 19.44 -26.07 -4.46
CA PRO A 8 20.55 -25.39 -5.12
C PRO A 8 20.59 -23.91 -4.70
N PRO A 9 21.78 -23.28 -4.63
CA PRO A 9 21.90 -21.88 -4.24
C PRO A 9 21.06 -21.04 -5.20
N ARG A 10 19.98 -20.44 -4.68
CA ARG A 10 19.15 -19.52 -5.44
C ARG A 10 19.99 -18.31 -5.80
N SER A 11 20.01 -17.94 -7.08
CA SER A 11 20.76 -16.78 -7.59
C SER A 11 20.07 -15.44 -7.30
N THR A 12 18.83 -15.48 -6.81
CA THR A 12 17.98 -14.34 -6.48
C THR A 12 17.49 -14.45 -5.04
N LEU A 13 17.45 -13.31 -4.35
CA LEU A 13 16.97 -13.20 -2.98
C LEU A 13 15.46 -12.97 -2.98
N GLY A 14 14.70 -13.84 -2.32
CA GLY A 14 13.23 -13.74 -2.26
C GLY A 14 12.72 -13.25 -0.91
N ASP A 15 11.42 -12.91 -0.85
CA ASP A 15 10.72 -12.54 0.39
C ASP A 15 10.77 -13.66 1.47
N GLY A 16 11.00 -14.91 1.06
CA GLY A 16 11.23 -16.04 1.97
C GLY A 16 12.56 -16.00 2.72
N ASP A 17 13.55 -15.27 2.19
CA ASP A 17 14.90 -15.15 2.74
C ASP A 17 15.05 -13.96 3.70
N LEU A 18 14.02 -13.09 3.76
CA LEU A 18 13.93 -11.95 4.67
C LEU A 18 13.50 -12.36 6.08
N PRO A 19 13.59 -11.46 7.09
CA PRO A 19 13.22 -11.75 8.46
C PRO A 19 11.85 -12.42 8.61
N PRO A 20 11.68 -13.45 9.48
CA PRO A 20 10.39 -14.13 9.64
C PRO A 20 9.21 -13.19 9.95
N LEU A 21 9.44 -12.13 10.74
CA LEU A 21 8.40 -11.14 11.06
C LEU A 21 7.92 -10.34 9.83
N PHE A 22 8.75 -10.24 8.79
CA PHE A 22 8.39 -9.54 7.54
C PHE A 22 7.18 -10.20 6.91
N ARG A 23 7.22 -11.52 6.72
CA ARG A 23 6.13 -12.29 6.10
C ARG A 23 4.83 -12.18 6.87
N GLN A 24 4.89 -12.31 8.19
CA GLN A 24 3.72 -12.18 9.06
C GLN A 24 3.11 -10.78 8.96
N SER A 25 3.96 -9.75 8.99
CA SER A 25 3.51 -8.35 8.94
C SER A 25 2.96 -7.98 7.57
N ASP A 26 3.56 -8.47 6.48
CA ASP A 26 3.10 -8.20 5.12
C ASP A 26 1.74 -8.86 4.84
N GLN A 27 1.54 -10.12 5.26
CA GLN A 27 0.24 -10.78 5.15
C GLN A 27 -0.86 -10.04 5.93
N LEU A 28 -0.58 -9.62 7.17
CA LEU A 28 -1.52 -8.84 7.97
C LEU A 28 -1.81 -7.47 7.35
N ALA A 29 -0.81 -6.83 6.73
CA ALA A 29 -0.99 -5.60 5.99
C ALA A 29 -1.95 -5.81 4.81
N LEU A 30 -1.76 -6.84 4.00
CA LEU A 30 -2.64 -7.14 2.85
C LEU A 30 -4.08 -7.42 3.29
N LEU A 31 -4.28 -8.18 4.37
CA LEU A 31 -5.61 -8.45 4.94
C LEU A 31 -6.29 -7.15 5.38
N CYS A 32 -5.62 -6.33 6.21
CA CYS A 32 -6.16 -5.05 6.67
C CYS A 32 -6.44 -4.07 5.51
N GLN A 33 -5.59 -4.07 4.49
CA GLN A 33 -5.79 -3.26 3.28
C GLN A 33 -7.08 -3.66 2.56
N SER A 34 -7.26 -4.96 2.30
CA SER A 34 -8.44 -5.48 1.61
C SER A 34 -9.72 -5.21 2.41
N GLU A 35 -9.67 -5.35 3.74
CA GLU A 35 -10.79 -5.04 4.64
C GLU A 35 -11.18 -3.56 4.53
N SER A 36 -10.18 -2.65 4.55
CA SER A 36 -10.45 -1.21 4.46
C SER A 36 -11.10 -0.80 3.13
N PHE A 37 -10.61 -1.33 2.00
CA PHE A 37 -11.22 -1.04 0.69
C PHE A 37 -12.58 -1.70 0.51
N ARG A 38 -12.76 -2.92 1.03
CA ARG A 38 -14.05 -3.61 0.99
C ARG A 38 -15.11 -2.83 1.76
N ALA A 39 -14.76 -2.32 2.96
CA ALA A 39 -15.66 -1.52 3.78
C ALA A 39 -16.16 -0.25 3.07
N VAL A 40 -15.26 0.52 2.44
CA VAL A 40 -15.65 1.69 1.65
C VAL A 40 -16.53 1.30 0.47
N ARG A 41 -16.14 0.25 -0.28
CA ARG A 41 -16.93 -0.22 -1.43
C ARG A 41 -18.34 -0.64 -1.01
N THR A 42 -18.47 -1.40 0.08
CA THR A 42 -19.80 -1.81 0.59
C THR A 42 -20.63 -0.62 1.02
N HIS A 43 -20.02 0.39 1.63
CA HIS A 43 -20.72 1.60 2.06
C HIS A 43 -21.26 2.39 0.85
N LEU A 44 -20.44 2.60 -0.18
CA LEU A 44 -20.87 3.27 -1.41
C LEU A 44 -21.97 2.49 -2.15
N LEU A 45 -21.85 1.17 -2.25
CA LEU A 45 -22.87 0.33 -2.90
C LEU A 45 -24.20 0.36 -2.15
N LEU A 46 -24.18 0.27 -0.82
CA LEU A 46 -25.40 0.34 -0.01
C LEU A 46 -26.10 1.69 -0.13
N LEU A 47 -25.34 2.79 -0.17
CA LEU A 47 -25.90 4.12 -0.42
C LEU A 47 -26.56 4.20 -1.80
N LEU A 48 -25.92 3.69 -2.85
CA LEU A 48 -26.50 3.67 -4.19
C LEU A 48 -27.78 2.83 -4.26
N LEU A 49 -27.80 1.66 -3.61
CA LEU A 49 -28.98 0.81 -3.52
C LEU A 49 -30.10 1.48 -2.71
N ALA A 50 -29.76 2.18 -1.63
CA ALA A 50 -30.73 2.94 -0.83
C ALA A 50 -31.36 4.06 -1.66
N THR A 51 -30.54 4.81 -2.42
CA THR A 51 -31.02 5.85 -3.34
C THR A 51 -31.92 5.25 -4.42
N ALA A 52 -31.54 4.13 -5.04
CA ALA A 52 -32.37 3.47 -6.04
C ALA A 52 -33.73 3.00 -5.48
N ALA A 53 -33.74 2.44 -4.26
CA ALA A 53 -34.96 2.04 -3.57
C ALA A 53 -35.85 3.25 -3.21
N ALA A 54 -35.24 4.36 -2.81
CA ALA A 54 -35.95 5.61 -2.52
C ALA A 54 -36.59 6.19 -3.79
N THR A 55 -35.87 6.25 -4.91
CA THR A 55 -36.42 6.68 -6.20
C THR A 55 -37.56 5.76 -6.66
N ALA A 56 -37.45 4.45 -6.43
CA ALA A 56 -38.53 3.51 -6.74
C ALA A 56 -39.77 3.72 -5.84
N ALA A 57 -39.57 4.15 -4.59
CA ALA A 57 -40.66 4.42 -3.66
C ALA A 57 -41.54 5.61 -4.07
N GLU A 58 -40.99 6.58 -4.80
CA GLU A 58 -41.76 7.71 -5.34
C GLU A 58 -42.73 7.28 -6.45
N GLN A 59 -42.40 6.20 -7.18
CA GLN A 59 -43.13 5.78 -8.37
C GLN A 59 -44.05 4.58 -8.12
N ILE A 60 -43.66 3.65 -7.24
CA ILE A 60 -44.41 2.42 -6.95
C ILE A 60 -45.34 2.64 -5.77
N ARG A 61 -46.64 2.41 -5.95
CA ARG A 61 -47.62 2.45 -4.86
C ARG A 61 -47.33 1.35 -3.83
N GLY A 62 -47.12 1.75 -2.57
CA GLY A 62 -46.94 0.84 -1.43
C GLY A 62 -45.77 1.24 -0.52
N HIS A 63 -45.74 0.69 0.69
CA HIS A 63 -44.70 1.04 1.68
C HIS A 63 -43.42 0.20 1.58
N ALA A 64 -43.44 -0.89 0.82
CA ALA A 64 -42.31 -1.81 0.67
C ALA A 64 -41.00 -1.13 0.17
N PRO A 65 -40.98 -0.35 -0.93
CA PRO A 65 -39.75 0.29 -1.41
C PRO A 65 -39.21 1.35 -0.44
N ALA A 66 -40.10 2.10 0.22
CA ALA A 66 -39.72 3.07 1.25
C ALA A 66 -39.11 2.38 2.49
N ALA A 67 -39.71 1.27 2.94
CA ALA A 67 -39.17 0.47 4.03
C ALA A 67 -37.80 -0.15 3.68
N LEU A 68 -37.63 -0.62 2.43
CA LEU A 68 -36.35 -1.11 1.94
C LEU A 68 -35.28 -0.02 1.93
N ALA A 69 -35.59 1.17 1.41
CA ALA A 69 -34.68 2.31 1.42
C ALA A 69 -34.25 2.68 2.86
N ALA A 70 -35.21 2.76 3.79
CA ALA A 70 -34.94 3.03 5.20
C ALA A 70 -34.04 1.96 5.84
N ALA A 71 -34.30 0.68 5.55
CA ALA A 71 -33.47 -0.43 6.02
C ALA A 71 -32.04 -0.37 5.47
N LEU A 72 -31.87 -0.02 4.19
CA LEU A 72 -30.55 0.12 3.56
C LEU A 72 -29.77 1.31 4.12
N TYR A 73 -30.42 2.44 4.39
CA TYR A 73 -29.77 3.57 5.08
C TYR A 73 -29.37 3.21 6.51
N ALA A 74 -30.26 2.55 7.27
CA ALA A 74 -29.94 2.07 8.61
C ALA A 74 -28.74 1.11 8.60
N LEU A 75 -28.72 0.16 7.67
CA LEU A 75 -27.59 -0.77 7.48
C LEU A 75 -26.30 -0.04 7.13
N THR A 76 -26.37 0.97 6.26
CA THR A 76 -25.22 1.81 5.88
C THR A 76 -24.63 2.51 7.10
N VAL A 77 -25.46 3.09 7.97
CA VAL A 77 -25.04 3.73 9.22
C VAL A 77 -24.40 2.71 10.16
N LEU A 78 -25.03 1.55 10.36
CA LEU A 78 -24.50 0.49 11.23
C LEU A 78 -23.13 -0.01 10.77
N ILE A 79 -22.96 -0.25 9.46
CA ILE A 79 -21.68 -0.67 8.88
C ILE A 79 -20.64 0.46 9.00
N GLY A 80 -21.03 1.71 8.75
CA GLY A 80 -20.15 2.87 8.91
C GLY A 80 -19.61 2.99 10.34
N LEU A 81 -20.48 2.86 11.35
CA LEU A 81 -20.08 2.88 12.76
C LEU A 81 -19.21 1.68 13.12
N HIS A 82 -19.54 0.48 12.65
CA HIS A 82 -18.76 -0.72 12.91
C HIS A 82 -17.35 -0.65 12.32
N THR A 83 -17.24 -0.19 11.07
CA THR A 83 -15.97 -0.09 10.34
C THR A 83 -15.08 1.04 10.89
N SER A 84 -15.66 2.17 11.27
CA SER A 84 -14.96 3.28 11.95
C SER A 84 -14.27 2.82 13.24
N ARG A 85 -14.95 1.98 14.04
CA ARG A 85 -14.40 1.42 15.29
C ARG A 85 -13.23 0.47 15.06
N ARG A 86 -13.17 -0.27 13.95
CA ARG A 86 -12.13 -1.27 13.68
C ARG A 86 -10.77 -0.68 13.33
N ARG A 87 -10.70 0.61 12.97
CA ARG A 87 -9.45 1.32 12.58
C ARG A 87 -8.58 0.52 11.60
N ALA A 88 -9.18 -0.21 10.66
CA ALA A 88 -8.48 -1.12 9.74
C ALA A 88 -7.39 -0.41 8.92
N ARG A 89 -7.62 0.86 8.55
CA ARG A 89 -6.64 1.71 7.86
C ARG A 89 -5.38 1.95 8.71
N ALA A 90 -5.53 2.25 9.99
CA ALA A 90 -4.41 2.48 10.90
C ALA A 90 -3.62 1.18 11.12
N ARG A 91 -4.32 0.05 11.29
CA ARG A 91 -3.69 -1.28 11.40
C ARG A 91 -2.91 -1.65 10.14
N TRP A 92 -3.49 -1.40 8.96
CA TRP A 92 -2.80 -1.57 7.69
C TRP A 92 -1.50 -0.75 7.62
N GLN A 93 -1.56 0.54 7.96
CA GLN A 93 -0.38 1.41 7.97
C GLN A 93 0.70 0.91 8.93
N ALA A 94 0.31 0.49 10.13
CA ALA A 94 1.21 -0.04 11.15
C ALA A 94 1.92 -1.31 10.67
N HIS A 95 1.18 -2.32 10.19
CA HIS A 95 1.77 -3.56 9.66
C HIS A 95 2.63 -3.32 8.42
N ARG A 96 2.21 -2.42 7.52
CA ARG A 96 2.99 -2.05 6.34
C ARG A 96 4.30 -1.37 6.72
N ALA A 97 4.29 -0.48 7.72
CA ALA A 97 5.49 0.17 8.22
C ALA A 97 6.48 -0.84 8.83
N VAL A 98 5.99 -1.84 9.57
CA VAL A 98 6.82 -2.92 10.12
C VAL A 98 7.45 -3.76 9.00
N ALA A 99 6.67 -4.15 8.00
CA ALA A 99 7.17 -4.92 6.86
C ALA A 99 8.28 -4.16 6.11
N GLU A 100 8.05 -2.88 5.80
CA GLU A 100 9.06 -2.06 5.10
C GLU A 100 10.28 -1.76 5.97
N LEU A 101 10.11 -1.55 7.28
CA LEU A 101 11.22 -1.44 8.21
C LEU A 101 12.12 -2.69 8.19
N LEU A 102 11.52 -3.89 8.29
CA LEU A 102 12.25 -5.16 8.29
C LEU A 102 12.97 -5.39 6.96
N LYS A 103 12.28 -5.16 5.84
CA LYS A 103 12.86 -5.32 4.50
C LYS A 103 14.03 -4.35 4.31
N SER A 104 13.86 -3.09 4.70
CA SER A 104 14.91 -2.07 4.60
C SER A 104 16.12 -2.39 5.49
N LEU A 105 15.91 -2.69 6.77
CA LEU A 105 16.99 -3.08 7.67
C LEU A 105 17.73 -4.33 7.19
N ALA A 106 16.99 -5.31 6.66
CA ALA A 106 17.58 -6.54 6.13
C ALA A 106 18.51 -6.24 4.95
N TRP A 107 18.06 -5.42 3.99
CA TRP A 107 18.90 -5.01 2.86
C TRP A 107 20.12 -4.23 3.30
N GLN A 108 19.97 -3.23 4.17
CA GLN A 108 21.10 -2.47 4.71
C GLN A 108 22.11 -3.39 5.43
N TYR A 109 21.64 -4.34 6.24
CA TYR A 109 22.50 -5.35 6.86
C TYR A 109 23.22 -6.21 5.83
N MET A 110 22.51 -6.75 4.84
CA MET A 110 23.07 -7.67 3.85
C MET A 110 24.16 -7.03 3.00
N VAL A 111 24.03 -5.75 2.67
CA VAL A 111 24.92 -5.13 1.67
C VAL A 111 26.00 -4.25 2.29
N HIS A 112 26.09 -4.19 3.63
CA HIS A 112 26.91 -3.22 4.37
C HIS A 112 26.47 -1.77 4.13
N GLY A 113 25.16 -1.57 4.04
CA GLY A 113 24.50 -0.28 3.84
C GLY A 113 24.24 0.46 5.15
N GLY A 114 24.15 1.79 5.07
CA GLY A 114 23.79 2.69 6.15
C GLY A 114 24.53 2.41 7.46
N PRO A 115 23.81 2.16 8.57
CA PRO A 115 24.43 1.95 9.87
C PRO A 115 25.20 0.62 9.95
N PHE A 116 25.09 -0.29 8.97
CA PHE A 116 25.72 -1.62 8.99
C PHE A 116 27.01 -1.71 8.15
N HIS A 117 27.69 -0.58 7.97
CA HIS A 117 28.94 -0.49 7.22
C HIS A 117 30.02 -1.47 7.73
N SER A 118 31.04 -1.70 6.91
CA SER A 118 32.06 -2.74 7.16
C SER A 118 32.90 -2.56 8.43
N ARG A 119 32.84 -1.39 9.09
CA ARG A 119 33.63 -1.11 10.31
C ARG A 119 32.85 -1.37 11.60
N VAL A 120 31.57 -1.78 11.51
CA VAL A 120 30.77 -2.12 12.68
C VAL A 120 31.28 -3.44 13.29
N PRO A 121 31.70 -3.47 14.56
CA PRO A 121 32.24 -4.68 15.19
C PRO A 121 31.21 -5.81 15.29
N ASP A 122 29.99 -5.49 15.74
CA ASP A 122 28.89 -6.45 15.86
C ASP A 122 27.64 -5.95 15.10
N PRO A 123 27.53 -6.27 13.80
CA PRO A 123 26.39 -5.84 12.99
C PRO A 123 25.10 -6.57 13.34
N GLU A 124 25.15 -7.75 13.96
CA GLU A 124 23.95 -8.49 14.35
C GLU A 124 23.32 -7.91 15.62
N ALA A 125 24.14 -7.56 16.62
CA ALA A 125 23.67 -6.84 17.80
C ALA A 125 23.09 -5.48 17.42
N LEU A 126 23.77 -4.73 16.54
CA LEU A 126 23.24 -3.45 16.04
C LEU A 126 21.91 -3.63 15.30
N PHE A 127 21.77 -4.69 14.51
CA PHE A 127 20.52 -4.97 13.80
C PHE A 127 19.39 -5.25 14.79
N ALA A 128 19.66 -6.08 15.79
CA ALA A 128 18.71 -6.42 16.84
C ALA A 128 18.27 -5.17 17.61
N GLU A 129 19.22 -4.33 18.03
CA GLU A 129 18.96 -3.08 18.75
C GLU A 129 18.06 -2.14 17.94
N ARG A 130 18.48 -1.81 16.70
CA ARG A 130 17.74 -0.90 15.83
C ARG A 130 16.37 -1.43 15.46
N LEU A 131 16.25 -2.74 15.24
CA LEU A 131 14.96 -3.35 14.95
C LEU A 131 14.01 -3.19 16.14
N GLU A 132 14.41 -3.61 17.34
CA GLU A 132 13.52 -3.58 18.51
C GLU A 132 13.21 -2.14 18.96
N GLU A 133 14.13 -1.20 18.78
CA GLU A 133 13.88 0.24 18.99
C GLU A 133 12.76 0.75 18.07
N ARG A 134 12.88 0.51 16.75
CA ARG A 134 11.90 0.99 15.77
C ARG A 134 10.55 0.29 15.89
N LEU A 135 10.54 -0.99 16.24
CA LEU A 135 9.32 -1.73 16.56
C LEU A 135 8.64 -1.17 17.82
N ARG A 136 9.39 -0.74 18.84
CA ARG A 136 8.85 -0.09 20.04
C ARG A 136 8.12 1.21 19.69
N GLU A 137 8.67 2.01 18.77
CA GLU A 137 7.98 3.22 18.29
C GLU A 137 6.69 2.87 17.53
N LEU A 138 6.71 1.84 16.67
CA LEU A 138 5.51 1.40 15.94
C LEU A 138 4.42 0.85 16.87
N ARG A 139 4.78 0.26 18.02
CA ARG A 139 3.82 -0.15 19.06
C ARG A 139 3.06 1.02 19.64
N LYS A 140 3.71 2.18 19.82
CA LYS A 140 3.03 3.42 20.27
C LYS A 140 1.99 3.90 19.25
N CYS A 141 2.21 3.61 17.98
CA CYS A 141 1.27 3.92 16.88
C CYS A 141 0.16 2.85 16.70
N GLY A 142 0.08 1.85 17.57
CA GLY A 142 -0.98 0.83 17.54
C GLY A 142 -0.63 -0.47 16.79
N TRP A 143 0.65 -0.68 16.43
CA TRP A 143 1.10 -2.01 15.99
C TRP A 143 1.06 -2.99 17.16
N GLN A 144 0.52 -4.19 16.92
CA GLN A 144 0.48 -5.28 17.88
C GLN A 144 1.55 -6.31 17.54
N ASP A 145 2.48 -6.50 18.46
CA ASP A 145 3.54 -7.48 18.33
C ASP A 145 3.00 -8.88 18.67
N ALA A 146 2.88 -9.73 17.64
CA ALA A 146 2.38 -11.09 17.77
C ALA A 146 3.50 -12.12 18.07
N ARG A 147 4.73 -11.67 18.30
CA ARG A 147 5.87 -12.53 18.59
C ARG A 147 5.88 -13.00 20.04
N GLU A 148 6.03 -14.30 20.23
CA GLU A 148 6.07 -14.94 21.55
C GLU A 148 7.52 -15.28 21.95
N GLY A 149 7.96 -14.75 23.08
CA GLY A 149 9.26 -15.07 23.67
C GLY A 149 10.47 -14.32 23.08
N ALA A 150 11.64 -14.55 23.68
CA ALA A 150 12.90 -13.94 23.27
C ALA A 150 13.48 -14.58 22.00
N ALA A 151 13.16 -15.86 21.75
CA ALA A 151 13.67 -16.64 20.60
C ALA A 151 13.19 -16.15 19.23
N THR A 152 12.22 -15.22 19.19
CA THR A 152 11.71 -14.60 17.97
C THR A 152 12.12 -13.14 17.82
N ARG A 153 13.04 -12.63 18.66
CA ARG A 153 13.40 -11.20 18.71
C ARG A 153 14.84 -10.94 18.33
N GLY A 154 15.15 -9.70 17.99
CA GLY A 154 16.52 -9.27 17.72
C GLY A 154 17.20 -10.11 16.63
N THR A 155 18.31 -10.76 16.97
CA THR A 155 19.14 -11.56 16.05
C THR A 155 18.43 -12.77 15.46
N ALA A 156 17.37 -13.27 16.11
CA ALA A 156 16.53 -14.34 15.56
C ALA A 156 15.81 -13.94 14.27
N GLN A 157 15.73 -12.63 13.98
CA GLN A 157 15.18 -12.10 12.74
C GLN A 157 16.19 -12.11 11.59
N ILE A 158 17.48 -12.40 11.86
CA ILE A 158 18.52 -12.50 10.84
C ILE A 158 18.57 -13.93 10.31
N THR A 159 18.24 -14.10 9.03
CA THR A 159 18.21 -15.42 8.39
C THR A 159 19.60 -15.89 7.97
N PRO A 160 19.81 -17.21 7.76
CA PRO A 160 21.04 -17.73 7.17
C PRO A 160 21.35 -17.13 5.79
N ALA A 161 20.32 -16.88 4.97
CA ALA A 161 20.46 -16.26 3.66
C ALA A 161 20.99 -14.82 3.76
N MET A 162 20.50 -14.04 4.73
CA MET A 162 21.02 -12.68 4.99
C MET A 162 22.50 -12.70 5.36
N ARG A 163 22.91 -13.61 6.25
CA ARG A 163 24.33 -13.79 6.62
C ARG A 163 25.17 -14.20 5.41
N ALA A 164 24.66 -15.12 4.60
CA ALA A 164 25.34 -15.59 3.39
C ALA A 164 25.55 -14.48 2.37
N VAL A 165 24.60 -13.55 2.21
CA VAL A 165 24.79 -12.37 1.36
C VAL A 165 25.78 -11.39 1.96
N ARG A 166 25.68 -11.12 3.28
CA ARG A 166 26.61 -10.23 3.98
C ARG A 166 28.07 -10.68 3.83
N ALA A 167 28.33 -11.99 3.87
CA ALA A 167 29.67 -12.56 3.72
C ALA A 167 30.26 -12.46 2.30
N LYS A 168 29.47 -12.10 1.28
CA LYS A 168 29.96 -12.02 -0.10
C LYS A 168 30.90 -10.82 -0.32
N PRO A 169 31.78 -10.89 -1.33
CA PRO A 169 32.58 -9.75 -1.76
C PRO A 169 31.71 -8.55 -2.13
N PHE A 170 32.28 -7.35 -1.98
CA PHE A 170 31.59 -6.08 -2.24
C PHE A 170 30.86 -6.05 -3.59
N GLU A 171 31.56 -6.38 -4.68
CA GLU A 171 31.00 -6.37 -6.05
C GLU A 171 29.73 -7.22 -6.15
N VAL A 172 29.75 -8.43 -5.57
CA VAL A 172 28.62 -9.36 -5.63
C VAL A 172 27.41 -8.81 -4.85
N ARG A 173 27.66 -8.20 -3.68
CA ARG A 173 26.57 -7.60 -2.89
C ARG A 173 26.01 -6.35 -3.53
N ARG A 174 26.86 -5.53 -4.16
CA ARG A 174 26.45 -4.37 -4.94
C ARG A 174 25.49 -4.81 -6.04
N ASP A 175 25.90 -5.78 -6.84
CA ASP A 175 25.11 -6.23 -7.99
C ASP A 175 23.78 -6.88 -7.55
N LEU A 176 23.80 -7.65 -6.45
CA LEU A 176 22.58 -8.15 -5.81
C LEU A 176 21.64 -7.02 -5.38
N TYR A 177 22.15 -5.98 -4.72
CA TYR A 177 21.34 -4.83 -4.30
C TYR A 177 20.74 -4.07 -5.49
N LEU A 178 21.56 -3.76 -6.50
CA LEU A 178 21.11 -3.00 -7.65
C LEU A 178 20.02 -3.74 -8.44
N ARG A 179 20.15 -5.06 -8.57
CA ARG A 179 19.24 -5.92 -9.34
C ARG A 179 18.01 -6.34 -8.54
N ASP A 180 18.21 -6.93 -7.36
CA ASP A 180 17.14 -7.59 -6.61
C ASP A 180 16.42 -6.61 -5.65
N ARG A 181 16.98 -5.43 -5.39
CA ARG A 181 16.34 -4.39 -4.58
C ARG A 181 15.97 -3.15 -5.39
N LEU A 182 16.93 -2.46 -5.99
CA LEU A 182 16.65 -1.17 -6.62
C LEU A 182 15.89 -1.29 -7.94
N LEU A 183 16.33 -2.16 -8.86
CA LEU A 183 15.64 -2.35 -10.13
C LEU A 183 14.22 -2.91 -9.92
N GLU A 184 14.05 -3.88 -9.02
CA GLU A 184 12.72 -4.39 -8.65
C GLU A 184 11.81 -3.26 -8.15
N GLN A 185 12.31 -2.40 -7.24
CA GLN A 185 11.54 -1.27 -6.72
C GLN A 185 11.22 -0.24 -7.80
N ALA A 186 12.19 0.16 -8.63
CA ALA A 186 11.96 1.11 -9.72
C ALA A 186 10.87 0.60 -10.69
N VAL A 187 10.96 -0.67 -11.12
CA VAL A 187 9.95 -1.30 -11.97
C VAL A 187 8.59 -1.37 -11.27
N TRP A 188 8.56 -1.67 -9.97
CA TRP A 188 7.33 -1.69 -9.19
C TRP A 188 6.68 -0.30 -9.14
N TYR A 189 7.44 0.75 -8.81
CA TYR A 189 6.95 2.13 -8.75
C TYR A 189 6.46 2.62 -10.12
N LYS A 190 7.20 2.36 -11.20
CA LYS A 190 6.79 2.63 -12.59
C LYS A 190 5.42 2.02 -12.91
N ASN A 191 5.30 0.72 -12.65
CA ASN A 191 4.07 -0.03 -12.92
C ASN A 191 2.91 0.50 -12.06
N ARG A 192 3.19 0.88 -10.82
CA ARG A 192 2.19 1.42 -9.89
C ARG A 192 1.70 2.79 -10.29
N ALA A 193 2.60 3.68 -10.73
CA ALA A 193 2.27 4.99 -11.28
C ALA A 193 1.38 4.85 -12.52
N ALA A 194 1.77 4.00 -13.48
CA ALA A 194 1.00 3.77 -14.70
C ALA A 194 -0.41 3.19 -14.42
N GLN A 195 -0.51 2.25 -13.47
CA GLN A 195 -1.81 1.71 -13.03
C GLN A 195 -2.68 2.78 -12.36
N ALA A 196 -2.11 3.61 -11.50
CA ALA A 196 -2.82 4.69 -10.82
C ALA A 196 -3.31 5.74 -11.82
N HIS A 197 -2.49 6.10 -12.80
CA HIS A 197 -2.85 7.02 -13.88
C HIS A 197 -4.03 6.49 -14.71
N ARG A 198 -3.94 5.26 -15.21
CA ARG A 198 -5.04 4.62 -15.98
C ARG A 198 -6.32 4.49 -15.15
N ALA A 199 -6.21 4.21 -13.85
CA ALA A 199 -7.37 4.18 -12.97
C ALA A 199 -7.99 5.58 -12.79
N SER A 200 -7.17 6.61 -12.60
CA SER A 200 -7.66 7.99 -12.51
C SER A 200 -8.40 8.42 -13.77
N ALA A 201 -7.83 8.17 -14.95
CA ALA A 201 -8.45 8.55 -16.22
C ALA A 201 -9.78 7.84 -16.43
N ARG A 202 -9.84 6.52 -16.18
CA ARG A 202 -11.09 5.75 -16.29
C ARG A 202 -12.17 6.25 -15.34
N TRP A 203 -11.85 6.47 -14.07
CA TRP A 203 -12.85 6.95 -13.11
C TRP A 203 -13.30 8.38 -13.41
N SER A 204 -12.40 9.26 -13.86
CA SER A 204 -12.78 10.59 -14.33
C SER A 204 -13.73 10.53 -15.53
N ALA A 205 -13.48 9.64 -16.50
CA ALA A 205 -14.37 9.43 -17.64
C ALA A 205 -15.73 8.87 -17.22
N VAL A 206 -15.78 7.89 -16.31
CA VAL A 206 -17.02 7.33 -15.77
C VAL A 206 -17.84 8.40 -15.04
N THR A 207 -17.21 9.17 -14.15
CA THR A 207 -17.88 10.27 -13.43
C THR A 207 -18.41 11.32 -14.41
N ALA A 208 -17.61 11.74 -15.41
CA ALA A 208 -18.05 12.70 -16.41
C ALA A 208 -19.24 12.17 -17.25
N ALA A 209 -19.19 10.91 -17.67
CA ALA A 209 -20.28 10.27 -18.41
C ALA A 209 -21.57 10.21 -17.57
N LEU A 210 -21.48 9.81 -16.30
CA LEU A 210 -22.64 9.78 -15.40
C LEU A 210 -23.24 11.17 -15.19
N THR A 211 -22.41 12.21 -15.03
CA THR A 211 -22.88 13.59 -14.89
C THR A 211 -23.54 14.10 -16.17
N LEU A 212 -22.98 13.79 -17.36
CA LEU A 212 -23.59 14.15 -18.64
C LEU A 212 -24.94 13.46 -18.85
N LEU A 213 -25.03 12.18 -18.50
CA LEU A 213 -26.30 11.44 -18.55
C LEU A 213 -27.31 12.00 -17.54
N ALA A 214 -26.88 12.39 -16.35
CA ALA A 214 -27.74 13.03 -15.35
C ALA A 214 -28.30 14.35 -15.87
N LEU A 215 -27.46 15.18 -16.52
CA LEU A 215 -27.87 16.42 -17.15
C LEU A 215 -28.90 16.16 -18.28
N ALA A 216 -28.61 15.21 -19.17
CA ALA A 216 -29.53 14.86 -20.25
C ALA A 216 -30.89 14.37 -19.70
N ALA A 217 -30.88 13.51 -18.68
CA ALA A 217 -32.09 13.05 -18.01
C ALA A 217 -32.87 14.21 -17.38
N ALA A 218 -32.19 15.15 -16.71
CA ALA A 218 -32.84 16.32 -16.11
C ALA A 218 -33.51 17.21 -17.17
N VAL A 219 -32.83 17.47 -18.30
CA VAL A 219 -33.37 18.26 -19.40
C VAL A 219 -34.58 17.57 -20.05
N LEU A 220 -34.48 16.27 -20.36
CA LEU A 220 -35.58 15.52 -20.94
C LEU A 220 -36.80 15.46 -20.02
N ARG A 221 -36.59 15.37 -18.70
CA ARG A 221 -37.67 15.44 -17.71
C ARG A 221 -38.30 16.84 -17.68
N ALA A 222 -37.50 17.89 -17.72
CA ALA A 222 -38.00 19.28 -17.76
C ALA A 222 -38.83 19.58 -19.02
N LEU A 223 -38.49 18.94 -20.15
CA LEU A 223 -39.24 19.02 -21.40
C LEU A 223 -40.47 18.10 -21.45
N GLY A 224 -40.71 17.29 -20.41
CA GLY A 224 -41.83 16.34 -20.36
C GLY A 224 -41.67 15.11 -21.28
N VAL A 225 -40.47 14.85 -21.80
CA VAL A 225 -40.20 13.75 -22.75
C VAL A 225 -40.11 12.40 -22.04
N ILE A 226 -39.60 12.39 -20.80
CA ILE A 226 -39.48 11.18 -19.97
C ILE A 226 -40.38 11.30 -18.73
N GLY A 227 -40.88 10.15 -18.25
CA GLY A 227 -41.83 10.08 -17.13
C GLY A 227 -41.23 10.47 -15.77
N GLY A 228 -42.01 10.25 -14.69
CA GLY A 228 -41.72 10.75 -13.33
C GLY A 228 -40.50 10.15 -12.60
N TRP A 229 -39.75 9.23 -13.21
CA TRP A 229 -38.59 8.61 -12.57
C TRP A 229 -37.43 9.61 -12.43
N ASP A 230 -36.89 9.77 -11.22
CA ASP A 230 -35.73 10.63 -10.98
C ASP A 230 -34.40 9.95 -11.38
N LEU A 231 -34.25 9.69 -12.69
CA LEU A 231 -33.01 9.13 -13.25
C LEU A 231 -31.81 10.09 -13.06
N ALA A 232 -32.07 11.40 -13.08
CA ALA A 232 -31.04 12.41 -12.87
C ALA A 232 -30.43 12.32 -11.46
N GLY A 233 -31.27 12.15 -10.42
CA GLY A 233 -30.82 11.94 -9.05
C GLY A 233 -29.98 10.67 -8.89
N LEU A 234 -30.43 9.54 -9.45
CA LEU A 234 -29.69 8.27 -9.36
C LEU A 234 -28.32 8.32 -10.07
N LEU A 235 -28.27 8.91 -11.27
CA LEU A 235 -27.02 9.10 -12.03
C LEU A 235 -26.05 10.04 -11.30
N SER A 236 -26.56 11.11 -10.70
CA SER A 236 -25.77 12.05 -9.89
C SER A 236 -25.21 11.39 -8.63
N ALA A 237 -26.00 10.57 -7.95
CA ALA A 237 -25.53 9.77 -6.81
C ALA A 237 -24.42 8.78 -7.24
N GLY A 238 -24.57 8.15 -8.40
CA GLY A 238 -23.54 7.31 -9.02
C GLY A 238 -22.24 8.07 -9.27
N ALA A 239 -22.32 9.26 -9.87
CA ALA A 239 -21.17 10.12 -10.11
C ALA A 239 -20.48 10.53 -8.79
N ALA A 240 -21.25 10.94 -7.78
CA ALA A 240 -20.74 11.29 -6.46
C ALA A 240 -20.04 10.11 -5.76
N ALA A 241 -20.59 8.89 -5.86
CA ALA A 241 -19.94 7.68 -5.36
C ALA A 241 -18.63 7.39 -6.11
N GLY A 242 -18.60 7.63 -7.43
CA GLY A 242 -17.38 7.56 -8.24
C GLY A 242 -16.29 8.52 -7.74
N VAL A 243 -16.64 9.79 -7.51
CA VAL A 243 -15.73 10.80 -6.93
C VAL A 243 -15.24 10.36 -5.55
N ALA A 244 -16.14 9.94 -4.65
CA ALA A 244 -15.77 9.47 -3.31
C ALA A 244 -14.80 8.27 -3.36
N TRP A 245 -15.01 7.35 -4.30
CA TRP A 245 -14.09 6.23 -4.52
C TRP A 245 -12.71 6.70 -5.02
N GLN A 246 -12.67 7.69 -5.91
CA GLN A 246 -11.42 8.30 -6.37
C GLN A 246 -10.65 8.95 -5.21
N GLU A 247 -11.32 9.70 -4.35
CA GLU A 247 -10.72 10.36 -3.18
C GLU A 247 -10.14 9.35 -2.19
N VAL A 248 -10.83 8.23 -1.97
CA VAL A 248 -10.30 7.15 -1.11
C VAL A 248 -9.07 6.48 -1.73
N ARG A 249 -9.05 6.30 -3.05
CA ARG A 249 -7.94 5.64 -3.77
C ARG A 249 -6.75 6.56 -4.03
N ARG A 250 -6.94 7.89 -3.98
CA ARG A 250 -5.92 8.92 -4.18
C ARG A 250 -5.05 8.69 -5.43
N HIS A 251 -5.68 8.33 -6.55
CA HIS A 251 -4.96 7.91 -7.75
C HIS A 251 -4.02 8.98 -8.33
N ARG A 252 -4.42 10.27 -8.28
CA ARG A 252 -3.61 11.38 -8.79
C ARG A 252 -2.34 11.63 -7.95
N PRO A 253 -2.43 11.89 -6.62
CA PRO A 253 -1.23 12.04 -5.78
C PRO A 253 -0.29 10.82 -5.84
N LEU A 254 -0.85 9.60 -5.90
CA LEU A 254 -0.04 8.38 -6.01
C LEU A 254 0.64 8.23 -7.37
N THR A 255 0.09 8.81 -8.45
CA THR A 255 0.77 8.80 -9.74
C THR A 255 2.03 9.63 -9.66
N TYR A 256 1.91 10.87 -9.17
CA TYR A 256 3.03 11.78 -9.01
C TYR A 256 4.13 11.19 -8.09
N ALA A 257 3.75 10.80 -6.87
CA ALA A 257 4.72 10.30 -5.88
C ALA A 257 5.49 9.08 -6.38
N HIS A 258 4.81 8.13 -7.03
CA HIS A 258 5.49 6.94 -7.55
C HIS A 258 6.35 7.23 -8.79
N SER A 259 5.96 8.16 -9.66
CA SER A 259 6.79 8.56 -10.80
C SER A 259 8.08 9.25 -10.34
N LEU A 260 8.00 10.14 -9.35
CA LEU A 260 9.18 10.82 -8.81
C LEU A 260 10.13 9.83 -8.13
N ILE A 261 9.60 8.95 -7.27
CA ILE A 261 10.42 7.91 -6.63
C ILE A 261 11.09 7.01 -7.68
N GLU A 262 10.40 6.66 -8.76
CA GLU A 262 11.02 5.87 -9.83
C GLU A 262 12.19 6.59 -10.50
N GLN A 263 12.04 7.87 -10.82
CA GLN A 263 13.09 8.69 -11.41
C GLN A 263 14.30 8.84 -10.48
N ASP A 264 14.05 9.11 -9.19
CA ASP A 264 15.10 9.24 -8.18
C ASP A 264 15.84 7.92 -7.96
N LEU A 265 15.11 6.80 -7.89
CA LEU A 265 15.70 5.47 -7.75
C LEU A 265 16.54 5.09 -8.97
N GLU A 266 16.08 5.38 -10.18
CA GLU A 266 16.82 5.06 -11.39
C GLU A 266 18.10 5.90 -11.50
N THR A 267 18.00 7.19 -11.20
CA THR A 267 19.16 8.10 -11.12
C THR A 267 20.19 7.60 -10.11
N LEU A 268 19.73 7.25 -8.91
CA LEU A 268 20.59 6.74 -7.85
C LEU A 268 21.18 5.37 -8.21
N ARG A 269 20.41 4.48 -8.84
CA ARG A 269 20.87 3.16 -9.31
C ARG A 269 22.00 3.30 -10.34
N VAL A 270 21.87 4.23 -11.28
CA VAL A 270 22.92 4.52 -12.27
C VAL A 270 24.19 5.02 -11.56
N ALA A 271 24.08 6.01 -10.67
CA ALA A 271 25.21 6.51 -9.89
C ALA A 271 25.88 5.40 -9.05
N MET A 272 25.08 4.58 -8.37
CA MET A 272 25.57 3.45 -7.56
C MET A 272 26.27 2.37 -8.39
N SER A 273 25.99 2.27 -9.69
CA SER A 273 26.63 1.32 -10.61
C SER A 273 27.93 1.85 -11.24
N THR A 274 28.14 3.16 -11.28
CA THR A 274 29.24 3.78 -12.03
C THR A 274 30.19 4.61 -11.18
N THR A 275 29.68 5.41 -10.24
CA THR A 275 30.47 6.45 -9.54
C THR A 275 30.63 6.21 -8.05
N VAL A 276 29.71 5.51 -7.39
CA VAL A 276 29.79 5.27 -5.93
C VAL A 276 30.87 4.25 -5.62
N THR A 277 31.88 4.68 -4.85
CA THR A 277 32.97 3.82 -4.36
C THR A 277 32.56 3.03 -3.13
N ARG A 278 33.43 2.14 -2.67
CA ARG A 278 33.22 1.34 -1.45
C ARG A 278 33.05 2.21 -0.20
N GLU A 279 33.73 3.36 -0.17
CA GLU A 279 33.65 4.32 0.94
C GLU A 279 32.27 4.98 1.03
N GLY A 280 31.71 5.41 -0.11
CA GLY A 280 30.39 6.06 -0.18
C GLY A 280 29.20 5.09 -0.22
N TRP A 281 29.45 3.78 -0.31
CA TRP A 281 28.41 2.76 -0.48
C TRP A 281 27.35 2.78 0.62
N ALA A 282 27.80 2.88 1.89
CA ALA A 282 26.88 2.81 3.02
C ALA A 282 25.86 3.96 2.98
N GLU A 283 26.31 5.18 2.67
CA GLU A 283 25.48 6.36 2.57
C GLU A 283 24.52 6.28 1.38
N ALA A 284 25.00 5.82 0.22
CA ALA A 284 24.17 5.64 -0.97
C ALA A 284 23.03 4.63 -0.74
N VAL A 285 23.30 3.52 -0.05
CA VAL A 285 22.25 2.55 0.33
C VAL A 285 21.25 3.19 1.31
N ALA A 286 21.71 3.99 2.27
CA ALA A 286 20.82 4.68 3.20
C ALA A 286 19.92 5.74 2.53
N GLU A 287 20.42 6.44 1.50
CA GLU A 287 19.62 7.31 0.64
C GLU A 287 18.56 6.49 -0.11
N ALA A 288 18.98 5.44 -0.80
CA ALA A 288 18.07 4.61 -1.58
C ALA A 288 16.95 4.02 -0.72
N GLU A 289 17.29 3.51 0.46
CA GLU A 289 16.33 2.94 1.41
C GLU A 289 15.40 4.00 2.04
N ARG A 290 15.82 5.27 2.08
CA ARG A 290 14.94 6.38 2.47
C ARG A 290 13.95 6.72 1.36
N LEU A 291 14.36 6.73 0.09
CA LEU A 291 13.48 7.00 -1.06
C LEU A 291 12.34 5.96 -1.16
N VAL A 292 12.63 4.68 -0.92
CA VAL A 292 11.60 3.62 -0.91
C VAL A 292 10.73 3.59 0.36
N SER A 293 11.01 4.45 1.34
CA SER A 293 10.30 4.39 2.62
C SER A 293 8.84 4.83 2.49
N PRO A 294 7.90 4.21 3.26
CA PRO A 294 6.51 4.65 3.29
C PRO A 294 6.34 6.11 3.74
N ALA A 295 7.23 6.60 4.61
CA ALA A 295 7.21 7.97 5.09
C ALA A 295 7.51 8.97 3.96
N HIS A 296 8.50 8.67 3.11
CA HIS A 296 8.81 9.50 1.95
C HIS A 296 7.66 9.51 0.94
N THR A 297 7.09 8.33 0.66
CA THR A 297 5.91 8.24 -0.23
C THR A 297 4.73 9.06 0.31
N GLU A 298 4.42 8.99 1.62
CA GLU A 298 3.33 9.77 2.22
C GLU A 298 3.63 11.28 2.21
N TRP A 299 4.89 11.69 2.42
CA TRP A 299 5.31 13.08 2.31
C TRP A 299 5.06 13.61 0.89
N LEU A 300 5.47 12.86 -0.14
CA LEU A 300 5.20 13.22 -1.54
C LEU A 300 3.71 13.23 -1.88
N VAL A 301 2.93 12.28 -1.37
CA VAL A 301 1.47 12.27 -1.58
C VAL A 301 0.80 13.49 -0.96
N ARG A 302 1.36 14.04 0.13
CA ARG A 302 0.79 15.18 0.86
C ARG A 302 1.25 16.54 0.33
N PHE A 303 2.52 16.64 -0.04
CA PHE A 303 3.18 17.91 -0.36
C PHE A 303 3.75 17.97 -1.78
N GLY A 304 3.82 16.84 -2.46
CA GLY A 304 4.22 16.76 -3.87
C GLY A 304 3.11 17.30 -4.75
N SER A 305 3.42 18.39 -5.45
CA SER A 305 2.55 19.09 -6.40
C SER A 305 2.70 18.54 -7.81
#